data_AF-A0A523RYE6-F1
#
_entry.id   AF-A0A523RYE6-F1
#
_cell.length_a   1.000
_cell.length_b   1.000
_cell.length_c   1.000
_cell.angle_alpha   90.00
_cell.angle_beta   90.00
_cell.angle_gamma   90.00
#
_symmetry.space_group_name_H-M   'P 1'
#
loop_
_entity.id
_entity.type
_entity.pdbx_description
1 polymer ?
#
loop_
_entity_poly.entity_id
_entity_poly.type
_entity_poly.pdbx_seq_one_letter_code
_entity_poly.pdbx_strand_id
1 'polypeptide(L)'
;MRNEILYKTLKEYCKTALAFLETKVTEPKDLPTTITEKIELSDDGGFSSSYVTEILWNILVDRNERDLTQMKVYQTAVQALRGDAQIAKHLNNVVGTAEMRVKVDTDTCLRSLFVKFLQEQQGASFQGVIFDKVYEEFENYFYRDTVEYRFLSPLNSFQMEIERIQLSPRFYIIKIPKEEKEKMLSHSRRFGLFSKYQMMPFSEYAFELFVEVPKLIGEVPAVRKEESIPSQIAKKQFGEACSALRLFKNGAFSHAYIRVGTTSWELHGGTFTVDSIARQPSIGTLYRLSGGETSSTIRGKGT
;
A
#
# COMPACT_ATOMS: atom_id res chain seq x y z
N MET A 1 -10.17 20.66 1.57
CA MET A 1 -11.36 20.38 0.74
C MET A 1 -11.36 21.34 -0.43
N ARG A 2 -11.25 20.83 -1.65
CA ARG A 2 -11.21 21.61 -2.89
C ARG A 2 -12.58 21.74 -3.53
N ASN A 3 -13.45 20.74 -3.37
CA ASN A 3 -14.84 20.78 -3.85
C ASN A 3 -15.84 20.50 -2.71
N GLU A 4 -16.41 21.56 -2.14
CA GLU A 4 -17.33 21.47 -1.01
C GLU A 4 -18.65 20.75 -1.36
N ILE A 5 -19.15 20.92 -2.58
CA ILE A 5 -20.39 20.25 -3.04
C ILE A 5 -20.15 18.75 -3.10
N LEU A 6 -19.05 18.33 -3.75
CA LEU A 6 -18.66 16.93 -3.82
C LEU A 6 -18.48 16.33 -2.43
N TYR A 7 -17.77 17.02 -1.54
CA TYR A 7 -17.59 16.59 -0.15
C TYR A 7 -18.91 16.34 0.56
N LYS A 8 -19.83 17.31 0.55
CA LYS A 8 -21.14 17.19 1.21
C LYS A 8 -21.96 16.04 0.63
N THR A 9 -21.97 15.90 -0.69
CA THR A 9 -22.71 14.83 -1.36
C THR A 9 -22.16 13.45 -1.03
N LEU A 10 -20.84 13.27 -1.08
CA LEU A 10 -20.21 11.98 -0.76
C LEU A 10 -20.32 11.64 0.72
N LYS A 11 -20.27 12.64 1.61
CA LYS A 11 -20.52 12.47 3.05
C LYS A 11 -21.93 11.97 3.32
N GLU A 12 -22.92 12.60 2.70
CA GLU A 12 -24.31 12.17 2.83
C GLU A 12 -24.50 10.76 2.27
N TYR A 13 -23.91 10.44 1.11
CA TYR A 13 -23.92 9.08 0.56
C TYR A 13 -23.38 8.05 1.56
N CYS A 14 -22.16 8.23 2.08
CA CYS A 14 -21.58 7.28 3.03
C CYS A 14 -22.40 7.15 4.32
N LYS A 15 -22.98 8.26 4.81
CA LYS A 15 -23.86 8.26 5.98
C LYS A 15 -25.15 7.48 5.74
N THR A 16 -25.86 7.76 4.63
CA THR A 16 -27.12 7.05 4.32
C THR A 16 -26.86 5.57 3.97
N ALA A 17 -25.77 5.28 3.24
CA ALA A 17 -25.40 3.91 2.89
C ALA A 17 -25.04 3.08 4.13
N LEU A 18 -24.34 3.67 5.12
CA LEU A 18 -24.06 3.04 6.40
C LEU A 18 -25.35 2.72 7.15
N ALA A 19 -26.24 3.70 7.31
CA ALA A 19 -27.54 3.51 7.95
C ALA A 19 -28.37 2.40 7.25
N PHE A 20 -28.29 2.32 5.91
CA PHE A 20 -28.93 1.25 5.16
C PHE A 20 -28.31 -0.12 5.49
N LEU A 21 -26.98 -0.25 5.52
CA LEU A 21 -26.32 -1.51 5.87
C LEU A 21 -26.63 -1.94 7.31
N GLU A 22 -26.79 -1.01 8.26
CA GLU A 22 -27.23 -1.32 9.62
C GLU A 22 -28.60 -2.02 9.62
N THR A 23 -29.52 -1.64 8.72
CA THR A 23 -30.82 -2.34 8.60
C THR A 23 -30.71 -3.76 8.05
N LYS A 24 -29.60 -4.10 7.38
CA LYS A 24 -29.36 -5.42 6.80
C LYS A 24 -28.60 -6.36 7.75
N VAL A 25 -28.02 -5.82 8.81
CA VAL A 25 -27.25 -6.56 9.82
C VAL A 25 -28.05 -6.57 11.11
N THR A 26 -28.86 -7.60 11.30
CA THR A 26 -29.70 -7.74 12.50
C THR A 26 -28.95 -8.38 13.66
N GLU A 27 -28.03 -9.29 13.34
CA GLU A 27 -27.19 -10.00 14.29
C GLU A 27 -25.72 -9.98 13.85
N PRO A 28 -24.75 -10.08 14.79
CA PRO A 28 -23.33 -10.14 14.44
C PRO A 28 -22.97 -11.24 13.44
N LYS A 29 -23.74 -12.34 13.39
CA LYS A 29 -23.54 -13.47 12.47
C LYS A 29 -23.86 -13.12 11.01
N ASP A 30 -24.60 -12.04 10.76
CA ASP A 30 -24.97 -11.60 9.42
C ASP A 30 -23.78 -10.93 8.70
N LEU A 31 -22.77 -10.49 9.47
CA LEU A 31 -21.56 -9.88 8.92
C LEU A 31 -20.68 -10.93 8.26
N PRO A 32 -20.31 -10.76 6.97
CA PRO A 32 -19.30 -11.60 6.35
C PRO A 32 -17.97 -11.37 7.07
N THR A 33 -17.43 -12.42 7.67
CA THR A 33 -16.18 -12.36 8.43
C THR A 33 -15.16 -13.36 7.90
N THR A 34 -13.90 -13.10 8.22
CA THR A 34 -12.80 -14.05 8.02
C THR A 34 -11.95 -14.09 9.27
N ILE A 35 -11.27 -15.20 9.51
CA ILE A 35 -10.28 -15.32 10.59
C ILE A 35 -8.92 -15.03 9.97
N THR A 36 -8.26 -13.99 10.47
CA THR A 36 -6.91 -13.60 10.06
C THR A 36 -5.94 -13.85 11.21
N GLU A 37 -4.85 -14.56 10.91
CA GLU A 37 -3.73 -14.70 11.85
C GLU A 37 -2.95 -13.37 11.92
N LYS A 38 -2.75 -12.85 13.14
CA LYS A 38 -1.88 -11.72 13.45
C LYS A 38 -0.64 -12.26 14.15
N ILE A 39 0.52 -11.79 13.70
CA ILE A 39 1.81 -12.11 14.29
C ILE A 39 2.27 -10.91 15.09
N GLU A 40 2.60 -11.13 16.36
CA GLU A 40 3.21 -10.14 17.25
C GLU A 40 4.64 -10.58 17.56
N LEU A 41 5.58 -9.64 17.50
CA LEU A 41 6.98 -9.89 17.82
C LEU A 41 7.23 -9.62 19.29
N SER A 42 7.96 -10.50 19.96
CA SER A 42 8.46 -10.23 21.31
C SER A 42 9.86 -9.62 21.25
N ASP A 43 10.23 -8.88 22.30
CA ASP A 43 11.50 -8.15 22.33
C ASP A 43 12.72 -9.09 22.46
N ASP A 44 12.50 -10.36 22.80
CA ASP A 44 13.50 -11.43 22.85
C ASP A 44 13.73 -12.12 21.49
N GLY A 45 13.09 -11.65 20.42
CA GLY A 45 13.20 -12.23 19.07
C GLY A 45 12.25 -13.41 18.81
N GLY A 46 11.40 -13.75 19.78
CA GLY A 46 10.27 -14.65 19.56
C GLY A 46 9.12 -13.99 18.78
N PHE A 47 8.10 -14.80 18.48
CA PHE A 47 6.84 -14.32 17.96
C PHE A 47 5.68 -15.14 18.51
N SER A 48 4.53 -14.50 18.69
CA SER A 48 3.27 -15.15 18.99
C SER A 48 2.31 -14.97 17.81
N SER A 49 1.33 -15.86 17.73
CA SER A 49 0.24 -15.77 16.76
C SER A 49 -1.09 -15.66 17.50
N SER A 50 -1.90 -14.65 17.15
CA SER A 50 -3.29 -14.54 17.57
C SER A 50 -4.20 -14.62 16.35
N TYR A 51 -5.46 -14.99 16.56
CA TYR A 51 -6.46 -15.05 15.51
C TYR A 51 -7.50 -13.96 15.75
N VAL A 52 -7.71 -13.10 14.76
CA VAL A 52 -8.65 -11.99 14.84
C VAL A 52 -9.71 -12.17 13.76
N THR A 53 -10.97 -12.03 14.17
CA THR A 53 -12.10 -11.97 13.24
C THR A 53 -12.15 -10.60 12.57
N GLU A 54 -11.97 -10.56 11.26
CA GLU A 54 -12.06 -9.34 10.45
C GLU A 54 -13.38 -9.34 9.66
N ILE A 55 -14.04 -8.18 9.59
CA ILE A 55 -15.23 -7.99 8.75
C ILE A 55 -14.79 -7.75 7.30
N LEU A 56 -15.37 -8.52 6.38
CA LEU A 56 -15.16 -8.39 4.94
C LEU A 56 -16.12 -7.35 4.36
N TRP A 57 -15.84 -6.07 4.65
CA TRP A 57 -16.69 -4.94 4.25
C TRP A 57 -16.97 -4.89 2.74
N ASN A 58 -16.00 -5.27 1.91
CA ASN A 58 -16.19 -5.39 0.47
C ASN A 58 -17.30 -6.41 0.14
N ILE A 59 -17.31 -7.59 0.77
CA ILE A 59 -18.36 -8.59 0.54
C ILE A 59 -19.72 -8.08 1.00
N LEU A 60 -19.77 -7.37 2.13
CA LEU A 60 -21.03 -6.81 2.64
C LEU A 60 -21.61 -5.77 1.66
N VAL A 61 -20.77 -4.87 1.14
CA VAL A 61 -21.17 -3.87 0.15
C VAL A 61 -21.61 -4.54 -1.15
N ASP A 62 -20.86 -5.54 -1.63
CA ASP A 62 -21.16 -6.25 -2.89
C ASP A 62 -22.52 -6.96 -2.85
N ARG A 63 -22.83 -7.62 -1.72
CA ARG A 63 -24.13 -8.28 -1.52
C ARG A 63 -25.31 -7.32 -1.58
N ASN A 64 -25.07 -6.04 -1.33
CA ASN A 64 -26.08 -5.00 -1.23
C ASN A 64 -25.98 -3.93 -2.34
N GLU A 65 -25.11 -4.13 -3.34
CA GLU A 65 -24.80 -3.16 -4.38
C GLU A 65 -26.05 -2.72 -5.15
N ARG A 66 -26.94 -3.67 -5.48
CA ARG A 66 -28.19 -3.38 -6.19
C ARG A 66 -29.08 -2.41 -5.43
N ASP A 67 -29.24 -2.59 -4.13
CA ASP A 67 -30.08 -1.72 -3.30
C ASP A 67 -29.41 -0.35 -3.12
N LEU A 68 -28.10 -0.33 -2.86
CA LEU A 68 -27.30 0.89 -2.70
C LEU A 68 -27.35 1.78 -3.95
N THR A 69 -27.22 1.20 -5.14
CA THR A 69 -27.21 1.92 -6.43
C THR A 69 -28.59 2.52 -6.79
N GLN A 70 -29.68 1.97 -6.25
CA GLN A 70 -31.03 2.48 -6.44
C GLN A 70 -31.38 3.67 -5.53
N MET A 71 -30.57 3.96 -4.51
CA MET A 71 -30.83 5.07 -3.59
C MET A 71 -30.71 6.43 -4.29
N LYS A 72 -31.62 7.36 -3.97
CA LYS A 72 -31.55 8.73 -4.51
C LYS A 72 -30.21 9.42 -4.21
N VAL A 73 -29.67 9.21 -3.00
CA VAL A 73 -28.38 9.79 -2.59
C VAL A 73 -27.20 9.24 -3.41
N TYR A 74 -27.27 7.98 -3.84
CA TYR A 74 -26.28 7.40 -4.74
C TYR A 74 -26.31 8.10 -6.10
N GLN A 75 -27.50 8.31 -6.67
CA GLN A 75 -27.64 9.03 -7.94
C GLN A 75 -27.13 10.46 -7.84
N THR A 76 -27.39 11.17 -6.73
CA THR A 76 -26.81 12.49 -6.47
C THR A 76 -25.27 12.44 -6.42
N ALA A 77 -24.70 11.43 -5.76
CA ALA A 77 -23.25 11.23 -5.70
C ALA A 77 -22.62 10.95 -7.07
N VAL A 78 -23.28 10.13 -7.91
CA VAL A 78 -22.88 9.90 -9.30
C VAL A 78 -22.83 11.21 -10.09
N GLN A 79 -23.85 12.07 -9.96
CA GLN A 79 -23.87 13.37 -10.64
C GLN A 79 -22.77 14.30 -10.13
N ALA A 80 -22.51 14.32 -8.81
CA ALA A 80 -21.43 15.12 -8.23
C ALA A 80 -20.04 14.68 -8.75
N LEU A 81 -19.79 13.37 -8.87
CA LEU A 81 -18.54 12.85 -9.45
C LEU A 81 -18.38 13.23 -10.92
N ARG A 82 -19.47 13.18 -11.70
CA ARG A 82 -19.46 13.57 -13.12
C ARG A 82 -19.34 15.08 -13.32
N GLY A 83 -19.83 15.87 -12.38
CA GLY A 83 -19.77 17.34 -12.41
C GLY A 83 -18.42 17.91 -11.99
N ASP A 84 -17.59 17.15 -11.27
CA ASP A 84 -16.23 17.56 -10.92
C ASP A 84 -15.26 17.29 -12.08
N ALA A 85 -14.72 18.34 -12.71
CA ALA A 85 -13.84 18.20 -13.87
C ALA A 85 -12.55 17.40 -13.60
N GLN A 86 -12.01 17.45 -12.38
CA GLN A 86 -10.80 16.71 -12.02
C GLN A 86 -11.09 15.22 -11.86
N ILE A 87 -12.30 14.84 -11.45
CA ILE A 87 -12.72 13.44 -11.37
C ILE A 87 -13.22 12.95 -12.73
N ALA A 88 -14.06 13.73 -13.41
CA ALA A 88 -14.73 13.36 -14.65
C ALA A 88 -13.77 12.89 -15.76
N LYS A 89 -12.57 13.50 -15.86
CA LYS A 89 -11.52 13.08 -16.81
C LYS A 89 -11.08 11.61 -16.62
N HIS A 90 -11.26 11.04 -15.44
CA HIS A 90 -10.90 9.66 -15.11
C HIS A 90 -12.04 8.66 -15.37
N LEU A 91 -13.29 9.12 -15.35
CA LEU A 91 -14.47 8.24 -15.43
C LEU A 91 -14.59 7.63 -16.83
N ASN A 92 -15.01 6.36 -16.87
CA ASN A 92 -15.10 5.50 -18.05
C ASN A 92 -13.78 5.30 -18.81
N ASN A 93 -12.65 5.61 -18.18
CA ASN A 93 -11.32 5.42 -18.75
C ASN A 93 -10.55 4.34 -17.98
N VAL A 94 -9.50 3.84 -18.62
CA VAL A 94 -8.47 3.05 -17.93
C VAL A 94 -7.51 4.03 -17.26
N VAL A 95 -7.38 3.93 -15.93
CA VAL A 95 -6.56 4.81 -15.11
C VAL A 95 -5.54 3.99 -14.33
N GLY A 96 -4.33 4.52 -14.19
CA GLY A 96 -3.32 3.92 -13.32
C GLY A 96 -1.93 4.43 -13.66
N THR A 97 -0.95 3.53 -13.67
CA THR A 97 0.45 3.84 -13.99
C THR A 97 0.98 2.83 -15.02
N ALA A 98 2.28 2.85 -15.29
CA ALA A 98 2.88 1.78 -16.11
C ALA A 98 2.89 0.41 -15.41
N GLU A 99 2.74 0.38 -14.08
CA GLU A 99 2.69 -0.83 -13.25
C GLU A 99 1.33 -1.53 -13.40
N MET A 100 0.27 -0.83 -12.96
CA MET A 100 -1.08 -1.36 -12.85
C MET A 100 -2.07 -0.33 -13.35
N ARG A 101 -3.11 -0.80 -14.04
CA ARG A 101 -4.20 0.04 -14.55
C ARG A 101 -5.52 -0.66 -14.44
N VAL A 102 -6.56 0.11 -14.24
CA VAL A 102 -7.90 -0.39 -13.96
C VAL A 102 -8.92 0.50 -14.65
N LYS A 103 -10.06 -0.09 -15.04
CA LYS A 103 -11.17 0.73 -15.53
C LYS A 103 -11.78 1.46 -14.34
N VAL A 104 -12.01 2.76 -14.49
CA VAL A 104 -12.58 3.60 -13.45
C VAL A 104 -13.95 4.08 -13.90
N ASP A 105 -14.97 3.81 -13.12
CA ASP A 105 -16.32 4.34 -13.28
C ASP A 105 -16.83 4.88 -11.94
N THR A 106 -18.01 5.49 -11.95
CA THR A 106 -18.61 6.08 -10.76
C THR A 106 -18.83 5.06 -9.65
N ASP A 107 -19.17 3.84 -10.04
CA ASP A 107 -19.56 2.77 -9.12
C ASP A 107 -18.32 2.29 -8.36
N THR A 108 -17.22 2.07 -9.09
CA THR A 108 -15.91 1.77 -8.53
C THR A 108 -15.44 2.87 -7.58
N CYS A 109 -15.60 4.15 -7.94
CA CYS A 109 -15.21 5.27 -7.08
C CYS A 109 -15.99 5.30 -5.77
N LEU A 110 -17.33 5.21 -5.84
CA LEU A 110 -18.21 5.26 -4.67
C LEU A 110 -18.02 4.05 -3.78
N ARG A 111 -17.94 2.85 -4.36
CA ARG A 111 -17.68 1.61 -3.64
C ARG A 111 -16.33 1.65 -2.94
N SER A 112 -15.27 2.07 -3.63
CA SER A 112 -13.93 2.13 -3.05
C SER A 112 -13.85 3.12 -1.89
N LEU A 113 -14.42 4.32 -2.05
CA LEU A 113 -14.53 5.31 -0.97
C LEU A 113 -15.27 4.73 0.24
N PHE A 114 -16.44 4.13 0.01
CA PHE A 114 -17.29 3.65 1.09
C PHE A 114 -16.69 2.44 1.81
N VAL A 115 -16.12 1.48 1.08
CA VAL A 115 -15.42 0.32 1.66
C VAL A 115 -14.22 0.77 2.48
N LYS A 116 -13.40 1.71 1.97
CA LYS A 116 -12.26 2.26 2.72
C LYS A 116 -12.72 2.96 3.99
N PHE A 117 -13.79 3.74 3.93
CA PHE A 117 -14.40 4.36 5.11
C PHE A 117 -14.83 3.31 6.16
N LEU A 118 -15.55 2.26 5.75
CA LEU A 118 -15.98 1.17 6.64
C LEU A 118 -14.79 0.45 7.28
N GLN A 119 -13.73 0.18 6.49
CA GLN A 119 -12.50 -0.46 6.95
C GLN A 119 -11.72 0.38 7.98
N GLU A 120 -11.71 1.70 7.86
CA GLU A 120 -11.02 2.56 8.82
C GLU A 120 -11.85 2.77 10.10
N GLN A 121 -13.18 2.83 10.00
CA GLN A 121 -14.02 3.11 11.17
C GLN A 121 -14.32 1.88 12.05
N GLN A 122 -14.36 0.67 11.47
CA GLN A 122 -14.62 -0.59 12.19
C GLN A 122 -15.84 -0.57 13.14
N GLY A 123 -16.84 0.27 12.86
CA GLY A 123 -17.99 0.50 13.73
C GLY A 123 -19.27 0.79 12.97
N ALA A 124 -20.40 0.67 13.66
CA ALA A 124 -21.74 0.89 13.10
C ALA A 124 -22.06 2.39 12.96
N SER A 125 -21.71 3.21 13.95
CA SER A 125 -22.00 4.63 13.94
C SER A 125 -21.08 5.41 12.98
N PHE A 126 -21.67 6.36 12.23
CA PHE A 126 -20.92 7.23 11.33
C PHE A 126 -19.87 8.09 12.06
N GLN A 127 -18.59 7.89 11.75
CA GLN A 127 -17.49 8.66 12.32
C GLN A 127 -17.01 9.75 11.36
N GLY A 128 -17.44 11.00 11.59
CA GLY A 128 -17.14 12.14 10.70
C GLY A 128 -15.64 12.39 10.49
N VAL A 129 -14.82 12.29 11.54
CA VAL A 129 -13.36 12.49 11.46
C VAL A 129 -12.70 11.45 10.54
N ILE A 130 -13.16 10.20 10.59
CA ILE A 130 -12.63 9.13 9.73
C ILE A 130 -13.05 9.35 8.29
N PHE A 131 -14.32 9.74 8.06
CA PHE A 131 -14.77 10.13 6.73
C PHE A 131 -13.94 11.26 6.15
N ASP A 132 -13.67 12.31 6.94
CA ASP A 132 -12.94 13.50 6.47
C ASP A 132 -11.51 13.13 6.03
N LYS A 133 -10.82 12.25 6.78
CA LYS A 133 -9.51 11.69 6.40
C LYS A 133 -9.60 10.89 5.10
N VAL A 134 -10.52 9.94 5.01
CA VAL A 134 -10.66 9.07 3.82
C VAL A 134 -11.04 9.89 2.58
N TYR A 135 -11.90 10.90 2.74
CA TYR A 135 -12.26 11.83 1.68
C TYR A 135 -11.06 12.66 1.22
N GLU A 136 -10.23 13.15 2.14
CA GLU A 136 -9.01 13.89 1.77
C GLU A 136 -8.08 13.03 0.90
N GLU A 137 -7.87 11.77 1.26
CA GLU A 137 -7.06 10.86 0.46
C GLU A 137 -7.69 10.59 -0.93
N PHE A 138 -9.00 10.40 -0.97
CA PHE A 138 -9.79 10.24 -2.20
C PHE A 138 -9.67 11.49 -3.12
N GLU A 139 -9.91 12.69 -2.57
CA GLU A 139 -9.81 13.95 -3.32
C GLU A 139 -8.38 14.16 -3.82
N ASN A 140 -7.37 13.93 -2.97
CA ASN A 140 -5.97 14.03 -3.35
C ASN A 140 -5.60 13.07 -4.49
N TYR A 141 -6.14 11.85 -4.51
CA TYR A 141 -5.89 10.91 -5.59
C TYR A 141 -6.35 11.48 -6.93
N PHE A 142 -7.59 11.99 -7.05
CA PHE A 142 -8.09 12.50 -8.33
C PHE A 142 -7.44 13.82 -8.76
N TYR A 143 -7.07 14.66 -7.80
CA TYR A 143 -6.51 15.98 -8.07
C TYR A 143 -5.00 15.98 -8.34
N ARG A 144 -4.30 14.88 -8.07
CA ARG A 144 -2.89 14.72 -8.43
C ARG A 144 -2.74 14.06 -9.80
N ASP A 145 -1.76 14.52 -10.56
CA ASP A 145 -1.37 13.90 -11.84
C ASP A 145 -0.29 12.82 -11.67
N THR A 146 0.14 12.55 -10.43
CA THR A 146 1.14 11.54 -10.09
C THR A 146 0.63 10.56 -9.03
N VAL A 147 1.23 9.37 -9.01
CA VAL A 147 1.05 8.35 -7.98
C VAL A 147 2.42 8.03 -7.39
N GLU A 148 2.48 7.98 -6.07
CA GLU A 148 3.69 7.65 -5.34
C GLU A 148 3.61 6.23 -4.78
N TYR A 149 4.63 5.44 -5.12
CA TYR A 149 4.84 4.09 -4.62
C TYR A 149 5.95 4.07 -3.59
N ARG A 150 5.74 3.29 -2.53
CA ARG A 150 6.75 2.88 -1.55
C ARG A 150 7.15 1.43 -1.83
N PHE A 151 8.44 1.24 -2.06
CA PHE A 151 9.07 -0.06 -2.24
C PHE A 151 9.87 -0.38 -0.99
N LEU A 152 9.62 -1.53 -0.40
CA LEU A 152 10.32 -2.01 0.79
C LEU A 152 10.87 -3.41 0.51
N SER A 153 12.18 -3.61 0.68
CA SER A 153 12.80 -4.93 0.52
C SER A 153 13.71 -5.26 1.70
N PRO A 154 13.34 -6.25 2.54
CA PRO A 154 14.18 -6.68 3.66
C PRO A 154 15.56 -7.13 3.20
N LEU A 155 16.58 -6.77 3.97
CA LEU A 155 17.97 -7.15 3.76
C LEU A 155 18.30 -8.40 4.57
N ASN A 156 18.81 -9.42 3.90
CA ASN A 156 19.31 -10.65 4.51
C ASN A 156 20.80 -10.50 4.81
N SER A 157 21.25 -11.04 5.95
CA SER A 157 22.65 -11.02 6.36
C SER A 157 23.27 -9.61 6.41
N PHE A 158 22.48 -8.63 6.87
CA PHE A 158 22.87 -7.23 6.98
C PHE A 158 22.64 -6.69 8.39
N GLN A 159 23.58 -5.90 8.90
CA GLN A 159 23.44 -5.12 10.13
C GLN A 159 24.03 -3.73 9.98
N MET A 160 23.43 -2.76 10.66
CA MET A 160 24.00 -1.42 10.83
C MET A 160 23.80 -0.92 12.27
N GLU A 161 24.63 0.03 12.70
CA GLU A 161 24.54 0.62 14.05
C GLU A 161 23.51 1.75 14.15
N ILE A 162 23.18 2.38 13.03
CA ILE A 162 22.22 3.49 12.97
C ILE A 162 20.89 3.03 12.39
N GLU A 163 19.81 3.74 12.69
CA GLU A 163 18.47 3.33 12.27
C GLU A 163 18.17 3.67 10.80
N ARG A 164 18.87 4.64 10.21
CA ARG A 164 18.60 5.11 8.85
C ARG A 164 19.84 5.65 8.17
N ILE A 165 20.06 5.23 6.92
CA ILE A 165 21.06 5.78 5.99
C ILE A 165 20.32 6.25 4.74
N GLN A 166 20.60 7.47 4.27
CA GLN A 166 20.14 7.93 2.97
C GLN A 166 21.19 7.62 1.90
N LEU A 167 20.80 6.84 0.89
CA LEU A 167 21.68 6.48 -0.24
C LEU A 167 21.54 7.49 -1.40
N SER A 168 20.32 8.02 -1.59
CA SER A 168 20.03 9.08 -2.55
C SER A 168 18.71 9.77 -2.17
N PRO A 169 18.26 10.84 -2.85
CA PRO A 169 16.93 11.40 -2.61
C PRO A 169 15.86 10.30 -2.68
N ARG A 170 15.08 10.15 -1.60
CA ARG A 170 13.99 9.17 -1.51
C ARG A 170 14.39 7.69 -1.50
N PHE A 171 15.69 7.37 -1.39
CA PHE A 171 16.19 6.00 -1.24
C PHE A 171 17.02 5.85 0.03
N TYR A 172 16.61 4.92 0.88
CA TYR A 172 17.16 4.71 2.21
C TYR A 172 17.48 3.23 2.48
N ILE A 173 18.39 3.00 3.42
CA ILE A 173 18.44 1.80 4.24
C ILE A 173 17.81 2.18 5.58
N ILE A 174 16.81 1.43 6.03
CA ILE A 174 16.10 1.69 7.29
C ILE A 174 16.11 0.45 8.17
N LYS A 175 16.06 0.65 9.49
CA LYS A 175 15.58 -0.36 10.43
C LYS A 175 14.08 -0.51 10.23
N ILE A 176 13.60 -1.74 10.09
CA ILE A 176 12.18 -2.01 9.87
C ILE A 176 11.45 -1.79 11.21
N PRO A 177 10.44 -0.89 11.26
CA PRO A 177 9.62 -0.74 12.47
C PRO A 177 8.94 -2.06 12.84
N LYS A 178 8.80 -2.32 14.15
CA LYS A 178 8.20 -3.55 14.68
C LYS A 178 6.81 -3.81 14.08
N GLU A 179 5.97 -2.79 14.04
CA GLU A 179 4.60 -2.86 13.54
C GLU A 179 4.56 -3.15 12.04
N GLU A 180 5.54 -2.65 11.28
CA GLU A 180 5.64 -2.92 9.84
C GLU A 180 6.08 -4.38 9.60
N LYS A 181 7.00 -4.89 10.42
CA LYS A 181 7.45 -6.29 10.39
C LYS A 181 6.31 -7.25 10.75
N GLU A 182 5.57 -6.97 11.81
CA GLU A 182 4.37 -7.72 12.23
C GLU A 182 3.30 -7.74 11.14
N LYS A 183 3.00 -6.59 10.51
CA LYS A 183 2.08 -6.50 9.37
C LYS A 183 2.53 -7.37 8.20
N MET A 184 3.81 -7.32 7.84
CA MET A 184 4.37 -8.11 6.75
C MET A 184 4.30 -9.62 7.04
N LEU A 185 4.63 -10.03 8.26
CA LEU A 185 4.54 -11.45 8.69
C LEU A 185 3.10 -11.95 8.66
N SER A 186 2.17 -11.19 9.25
CA SER A 186 0.73 -11.51 9.25
C SER A 186 0.18 -11.64 7.82
N HIS A 187 0.56 -10.71 6.94
CA HIS A 187 0.15 -10.75 5.53
C HIS A 187 0.72 -11.97 4.80
N SER A 188 1.99 -12.32 5.02
CA SER A 188 2.63 -13.46 4.37
C SER A 188 1.97 -14.81 4.68
N ARG A 189 1.52 -15.00 5.92
CA ARG A 189 0.79 -16.18 6.38
C ARG A 189 -0.55 -16.31 5.66
N ARG A 190 -1.32 -15.22 5.59
CA ARG A 190 -2.65 -15.18 4.96
C ARG A 190 -2.65 -15.68 3.51
N PHE A 191 -1.60 -15.41 2.75
CA PHE A 191 -1.51 -15.79 1.34
C PHE A 191 -0.72 -17.09 1.08
N GLY A 192 -0.39 -17.86 2.13
CA GLY A 192 0.41 -19.07 2.00
C GLY A 192 1.82 -18.82 1.44
N LEU A 193 2.26 -17.56 1.46
CA LEU A 193 3.56 -17.17 0.93
C LEU A 193 4.69 -17.42 1.92
N PHE A 194 4.40 -17.97 3.11
CA PHE A 194 5.34 -18.11 4.22
C PHE A 194 6.70 -18.69 3.82
N SER A 195 6.76 -19.62 2.85
CA SER A 195 8.02 -20.14 2.30
C SER A 195 8.93 -19.05 1.70
N LYS A 196 8.37 -17.99 1.11
CA LYS A 196 9.09 -16.82 0.57
C LYS A 196 9.52 -15.83 1.65
N TYR A 197 8.96 -15.95 2.85
CA TYR A 197 9.13 -15.00 3.96
C TYR A 197 9.83 -15.62 5.17
N GLN A 198 10.34 -16.86 5.06
CA GLN A 198 10.99 -17.58 6.18
C GLN A 198 12.12 -16.79 6.84
N MET A 199 12.79 -15.91 6.08
CA MET A 199 13.91 -15.08 6.58
C MET A 199 13.47 -13.71 7.12
N MET A 200 12.21 -13.33 6.94
CA MET A 200 11.71 -12.02 7.38
C MET A 200 11.78 -11.82 8.90
N PRO A 201 11.48 -12.82 9.77
CA PRO A 201 11.65 -12.66 11.21
C PRO A 201 13.09 -12.29 11.62
N PHE A 202 14.08 -12.62 10.79
CA PHE A 202 15.50 -12.37 11.07
C PHE A 202 16.05 -11.13 10.36
N SER A 203 15.24 -10.48 9.51
CA SER A 203 15.62 -9.26 8.80
C SER A 203 15.24 -8.04 9.63
N GLU A 204 16.25 -7.32 10.13
CA GLU A 204 16.07 -6.09 10.91
C GLU A 204 16.06 -4.83 10.06
N TYR A 205 16.63 -4.91 8.85
CA TYR A 205 16.87 -3.77 7.98
C TYR A 205 16.26 -4.00 6.60
N ALA A 206 15.92 -2.92 5.91
CA ALA A 206 15.37 -2.97 4.56
C ALA A 206 15.90 -1.82 3.70
N PHE A 207 15.90 -2.03 2.39
CA PHE A 207 15.86 -0.94 1.45
C PHE A 207 14.45 -0.34 1.41
N GLU A 208 14.37 0.98 1.45
CA GLU A 208 13.13 1.76 1.27
C GLU A 208 13.32 2.79 0.17
N LEU A 209 12.50 2.70 -0.89
CA LEU A 209 12.53 3.62 -2.01
C LEU A 209 11.13 4.17 -2.27
N PHE A 210 11.04 5.49 -2.50
CA PHE A 210 9.80 6.12 -2.97
C PHE A 210 9.94 6.55 -4.42
N VAL A 211 9.08 6.03 -5.29
CA VAL A 211 9.04 6.37 -6.72
C VAL A 211 7.73 7.06 -7.03
N GLU A 212 7.83 8.26 -7.58
CA GLU A 212 6.68 9.02 -8.07
C GLU A 212 6.60 8.89 -9.59
N VAL A 213 5.44 8.50 -10.11
CA VAL A 213 5.22 8.29 -11.55
C VAL A 213 3.95 9.00 -12.02
N PRO A 214 3.90 9.43 -13.28
CA PRO A 214 2.70 10.05 -13.83
C PRO A 214 1.53 9.06 -13.84
N LYS A 215 0.35 9.57 -13.50
CA LYS A 215 -0.92 8.90 -13.72
C LYS A 215 -1.23 8.91 -15.21
N LEU A 216 -1.63 7.76 -15.73
CA LEU A 216 -2.01 7.56 -17.11
C LEU A 216 -3.52 7.39 -17.18
N ILE A 217 -4.17 8.11 -18.08
CA ILE A 217 -5.62 8.11 -18.29
C ILE A 217 -5.88 7.82 -19.77
N GLY A 218 -6.72 6.83 -20.04
CA GLY A 218 -7.15 6.49 -21.41
C GLY A 218 -6.24 5.45 -22.07
N GLU A 219 -5.83 5.73 -23.31
CA GLU A 219 -5.18 4.74 -24.18
C GLU A 219 -3.87 4.18 -23.60
N VAL A 220 -3.66 2.89 -23.86
CA VAL A 220 -2.47 2.16 -23.42
C VAL A 220 -1.40 2.31 -24.49
N PRO A 221 -0.21 2.87 -24.16
CA PRO A 221 0.92 2.84 -25.08
C PRO A 221 1.20 1.38 -25.48
N ALA A 222 1.31 1.13 -26.78
CA ALA A 222 1.53 -0.23 -27.32
C ALA A 222 2.80 -0.91 -26.77
N VAL A 223 3.79 -0.11 -26.36
CA VAL A 223 5.04 -0.58 -25.76
C VAL A 223 5.26 0.12 -24.43
N ARG A 224 5.38 -0.67 -23.35
CA ARG A 224 5.80 -0.16 -22.04
C ARG A 224 7.32 -0.11 -22.01
N LYS A 225 7.90 1.07 -21.78
CA LYS A 225 9.33 1.21 -21.49
C LYS A 225 9.59 0.69 -20.08
N GLU A 226 10.53 -0.23 -19.88
CA GLU A 226 10.85 -0.79 -18.56
C GLU A 226 11.17 0.30 -17.54
N GLU A 227 11.88 1.36 -17.96
CA GLU A 227 12.24 2.51 -17.14
C GLU A 227 11.04 3.32 -16.63
N SER A 228 9.85 3.12 -17.21
CA SER A 228 8.62 3.77 -16.74
C SER A 228 7.86 2.94 -15.71
N ILE A 229 8.23 1.67 -15.51
CA ILE A 229 7.57 0.73 -14.60
C ILE A 229 8.19 0.88 -13.19
N PRO A 230 7.45 1.42 -12.20
CA PRO A 230 7.93 1.63 -10.83
C PRO A 230 8.70 0.45 -10.23
N SER A 231 8.20 -0.78 -10.38
CA SER A 231 8.85 -1.96 -9.80
C SER A 231 10.18 -2.28 -10.46
N GLN A 232 10.35 -2.01 -11.76
CA GLN A 232 11.63 -2.22 -12.45
C GLN A 232 12.66 -1.17 -12.04
N ILE A 233 12.23 0.08 -11.82
CA ILE A 233 13.08 1.14 -11.23
C ILE A 233 13.59 0.68 -9.86
N ALA A 234 12.69 0.18 -9.00
CA ALA A 234 13.06 -0.30 -7.66
C ALA A 234 14.04 -1.48 -7.72
N LYS A 235 13.79 -2.48 -8.57
CA LYS A 235 14.70 -3.62 -8.76
C LYS A 235 16.10 -3.19 -9.18
N LYS A 236 16.19 -2.29 -10.15
CA LYS A 236 17.45 -1.76 -10.65
C LYS A 236 18.22 -1.05 -9.53
N GLN A 237 17.56 -0.12 -8.82
CA GLN A 237 18.20 0.63 -7.73
C GLN A 237 18.64 -0.25 -6.56
N PHE A 238 17.81 -1.24 -6.16
CA PHE A 238 18.18 -2.19 -5.10
C PHE A 238 19.36 -3.08 -5.53
N GLY A 239 19.38 -3.52 -6.79
CA GLY A 239 20.49 -4.30 -7.35
C GLY A 239 21.80 -3.51 -7.43
N GLU A 240 21.74 -2.26 -7.87
CA GLU A 240 22.87 -1.32 -7.91
C GLU A 240 23.40 -1.02 -6.50
N ALA A 241 22.52 -0.76 -5.53
CA ALA A 241 22.91 -0.55 -4.14
C ALA A 241 23.56 -1.79 -3.52
N CYS A 242 23.02 -2.98 -3.78
CA CYS A 242 23.64 -4.24 -3.36
C CYS A 242 25.06 -4.40 -3.93
N SER A 243 25.23 -4.12 -5.22
CA SER A 243 26.53 -4.22 -5.89
C SER A 243 27.53 -3.21 -5.33
N ALA A 244 27.11 -1.95 -5.14
CA ALA A 244 27.96 -0.89 -4.61
C ALA A 244 28.45 -1.20 -3.17
N LEU A 245 27.55 -1.66 -2.30
CA LEU A 245 27.92 -2.03 -0.93
C LEU A 245 28.90 -3.22 -0.89
N ARG A 246 28.72 -4.22 -1.77
CA ARG A 246 29.67 -5.34 -1.87
C ARG A 246 31.06 -4.92 -2.36
N LEU A 247 31.15 -3.86 -3.16
CA LEU A 247 32.44 -3.28 -3.57
C LEU A 247 33.08 -2.48 -2.44
N PHE A 248 32.27 -1.81 -1.61
CA PHE A 248 32.75 -1.02 -0.48
C PHE A 248 33.36 -1.89 0.62
N LYS A 249 32.74 -3.02 0.94
CA LYS A 249 33.17 -3.90 2.04
C LYS A 249 32.82 -5.36 1.77
N ASN A 250 33.70 -6.26 2.22
CA ASN A 250 33.43 -7.69 2.18
C ASN A 250 32.22 -8.06 3.06
N GLY A 251 31.31 -8.85 2.49
CA GLY A 251 30.18 -9.44 3.19
C GLY A 251 29.17 -10.02 2.21
N ALA A 252 28.54 -11.13 2.59
CA ALA A 252 27.47 -11.72 1.82
C ALA A 252 26.14 -11.18 2.33
N PHE A 253 25.50 -10.32 1.55
CA PHE A 253 24.15 -9.84 1.84
C PHE A 253 23.35 -9.72 0.54
N SER A 254 22.03 -9.76 0.66
CA SER A 254 21.09 -9.59 -0.45
C SER A 254 19.83 -8.91 0.04
N HIS A 255 19.00 -8.45 -0.88
CA HIS A 255 17.63 -8.09 -0.57
C HIS A 255 16.67 -9.23 -0.95
N ALA A 256 15.58 -9.37 -0.20
CA ALA A 256 14.54 -10.36 -0.40
C ALA A 256 13.54 -9.91 -1.49
N TYR A 257 12.29 -10.35 -1.39
CA TYR A 257 11.19 -9.85 -2.22
C TYR A 257 11.01 -8.33 -2.04
N ILE A 258 10.35 -7.69 -3.00
CA ILE A 258 10.02 -6.27 -2.92
C ILE A 258 8.53 -6.15 -2.64
N ARG A 259 8.19 -5.62 -1.46
CA ARG A 259 6.81 -5.22 -1.16
C ARG A 259 6.55 -3.85 -1.76
N VAL A 260 5.45 -3.75 -2.49
CA VAL A 260 5.00 -2.53 -3.13
C VAL A 260 3.70 -2.09 -2.46
N GLY A 261 3.64 -0.82 -2.09
CA GLY A 261 2.40 -0.16 -1.67
C GLY A 261 2.35 1.26 -2.23
N THR A 262 1.16 1.81 -2.33
CA THR A 262 0.94 3.24 -2.58
C THR A 262 1.02 4.01 -1.26
N THR A 263 1.58 5.22 -1.28
CA THR A 263 1.57 6.11 -0.10
C THR A 263 0.29 6.95 -0.03
N SER A 264 -0.45 7.01 -1.14
CA SER A 264 -1.75 7.63 -1.26
C SER A 264 -2.87 6.59 -1.32
N TRP A 265 -4.12 7.05 -1.26
CA TRP A 265 -5.28 6.21 -1.59
C TRP A 265 -5.16 5.64 -3.01
N GLU A 266 -5.71 4.45 -3.18
CA GLU A 266 -5.74 3.72 -4.44
C GLU A 266 -7.11 3.08 -4.62
N LEU A 267 -7.69 3.22 -5.82
CA LEU A 267 -9.05 2.79 -6.15
C LEU A 267 -9.34 1.32 -5.82
N HIS A 268 -8.33 0.44 -5.89
CA HIS A 268 -8.51 -0.99 -5.64
C HIS A 268 -7.83 -1.43 -4.34
N GLY A 269 -7.21 -0.47 -3.65
CA GLY A 269 -6.28 -0.71 -2.56
C GLY A 269 -5.16 -1.67 -2.95
N GLY A 270 -4.40 -2.06 -1.93
CA GLY A 270 -3.57 -3.25 -1.99
C GLY A 270 -2.09 -2.97 -1.76
N THR A 271 -1.43 -4.03 -1.34
CA THR A 271 0.01 -4.17 -1.44
C THR A 271 0.25 -5.44 -2.22
N PHE A 272 1.16 -5.42 -3.17
CA PHE A 272 1.58 -6.61 -3.89
C PHE A 272 3.07 -6.82 -3.69
N THR A 273 3.55 -8.00 -4.08
CA THR A 273 4.97 -8.29 -4.07
C THR A 273 5.48 -8.48 -5.48
N VAL A 274 6.69 -7.99 -5.71
CA VAL A 274 7.43 -8.18 -6.94
C VAL A 274 8.69 -8.98 -6.62
N ASP A 275 9.08 -9.81 -7.58
CA ASP A 275 10.09 -10.87 -7.49
C ASP A 275 9.66 -12.06 -6.62
N SER A 276 9.31 -13.15 -7.31
CA SER A 276 8.76 -14.38 -6.73
C SER A 276 9.79 -15.47 -6.48
N ILE A 277 11.03 -15.29 -6.92
CA ILE A 277 12.06 -16.31 -6.78
C ILE A 277 12.64 -16.16 -5.38
N ALA A 278 12.37 -17.15 -4.53
CA ALA A 278 13.05 -17.32 -3.26
C ALA A 278 14.55 -17.23 -3.53
N ARG A 279 15.15 -16.05 -3.27
CA ARG A 279 16.58 -15.91 -3.40
C ARG A 279 17.20 -16.80 -2.36
N GLN A 280 18.14 -17.63 -2.82
CA GLN A 280 18.90 -18.50 -1.92
C GLN A 280 19.49 -17.65 -0.79
N PRO A 281 19.53 -18.20 0.45
CA PRO A 281 20.17 -17.51 1.56
C PRO A 281 21.57 -17.05 1.13
N SER A 282 21.92 -15.82 1.50
CA SER A 282 23.27 -15.31 1.24
C SER A 282 24.25 -16.09 2.11
N ILE A 283 24.96 -17.05 1.50
CA ILE A 283 25.98 -17.84 2.18
C ILE A 283 27.25 -16.97 2.27
N GLY A 284 27.70 -16.69 3.48
CA GLY A 284 28.95 -15.97 3.74
C GLY A 284 28.92 -15.15 5.03
N THR A 285 29.88 -14.25 5.18
CA THR A 285 30.01 -13.39 6.36
C THR A 285 28.95 -12.29 6.38
N LEU A 286 28.42 -12.00 7.56
CA LEU A 286 27.47 -10.93 7.78
C LEU A 286 28.03 -9.57 7.35
N TYR A 287 27.27 -8.80 6.57
CA TYR A 287 27.64 -7.43 6.20
C TYR A 287 27.29 -6.48 7.35
N ARG A 288 28.29 -5.79 7.92
CA ARG A 288 28.11 -4.84 9.03
C ARG A 288 28.56 -3.43 8.62
N LEU A 289 27.68 -2.44 8.77
CA LEU A 289 28.03 -1.01 8.67
C LEU A 289 28.12 -0.38 10.07
N SER A 290 29.29 0.14 10.39
CA SER A 290 29.53 0.96 11.57
C SER A 290 29.12 2.41 11.34
N GLY A 291 28.83 3.16 12.41
CA GLY A 291 28.44 4.57 12.32
C GLY A 291 29.46 5.45 11.57
N GLY A 292 30.76 5.16 11.72
CA GLY A 292 31.82 5.91 11.03
C GLY A 292 31.84 5.74 9.50
N GLU A 293 31.45 4.57 8.99
CA GLU A 293 31.41 4.26 7.54
C GLU A 293 30.22 4.95 6.83
N THR A 294 29.20 5.35 7.58
CA THR A 294 28.00 6.00 7.00
C THR A 294 28.27 7.45 6.56
N SER A 295 29.24 8.12 7.20
CA SER A 295 29.58 9.52 6.94
C SER A 295 30.43 9.72 5.68
N SER A 296 31.28 8.74 5.34
CA SER A 296 32.13 8.77 4.15
C SER A 296 31.35 8.44 2.87
N THR A 297 30.32 7.59 2.98
CA THR A 297 29.49 7.16 1.84
C THR A 297 28.66 8.30 1.24
N ILE A 298 28.25 9.28 2.05
CA ILE A 298 27.45 10.45 1.60
C ILE A 298 28.31 11.51 0.88
N ARG A 299 29.60 11.61 1.20
CA ARG A 299 30.48 12.67 0.66
C ARG A 299 31.09 12.36 -0.71
N GLY A 300 30.98 11.12 -1.20
CA GLY A 300 31.62 10.67 -2.46
C GLY A 300 30.98 11.16 -3.78
N LYS A 301 29.97 12.04 -3.77
CA LYS A 301 29.32 12.58 -4.98
C LYS A 301 29.34 14.12 -5.08
N GLY A 302 30.26 14.77 -4.36
CA GLY A 302 30.39 16.23 -4.31
C GLY A 302 31.67 16.79 -4.94
N THR A 303 32.25 16.12 -5.93
CA THR A 303 33.41 16.59 -6.72
C THR A 303 33.22 16.26 -8.18
#